data_AF-A0A1B4G2D2-F1
#
_entry.id   AF-A0A1B4G2D2-F1
#
_cell.length_a   1.000
_cell.length_b   1.000
_cell.length_c   1.000
_cell.angle_alpha   90.00
_cell.angle_beta   90.00
_cell.angle_gamma   90.00
#
_symmetry.space_group_name_H-M   'P 1'
#
loop_
_entity.id
_entity.type
_entity.pdbx_description
1 polymer ?
#
loop_
_entity_poly.entity_id
_entity_poly.type
_entity_poly.pdbx_seq_one_letter_code
_entity_poly.pdbx_strand_id
1 'polypeptide(L)'
;MSKKPSKKPEDDETFDPTVPDNSASDNEELDLPATFAHVPDKLELSATAREMFADLPENLMRIIIHESEEVAHSTRKILQEHMRIGGNFAHIHASVIGHFVSTQGDSRKVRNQAAELVYAFLTKLFRKSKSSVSLYIRCYNKFSNNIGAVEMLTISDMSLLVHNHISDVVVEKVIEAKRAAPDLTKSEVKRLITSLEDQIAGKDNSIEEATSQLTATVGRLDDAQKEIDRLSVELTNVRQEQAREKAKAQETQVSLASSGKQVSTLQQTLANKEREVEQLTAEIVKLKANPLKTEVPVPTLPDSYTTLQEAMSAKLAEFEAASAQLEQAQAQLSELEARAQEHRASIEASEVLEKKIRGLIDTFSSFVQDYHSAQLLATADGNPGRFKPLFQAFSDLIGKFHGEVMAAARA
;
A
#
# COMPACT_ATOMS: atom_id res chain seq x y z
N MET A 1 65.06 -44.34 21.36
CA MET A 1 64.37 -43.44 22.33
C MET A 1 64.09 -42.12 21.62
N SER A 2 62.92 -41.96 21.01
CA SER A 2 62.50 -40.67 20.42
C SER A 2 61.10 -40.34 20.94
N LYS A 3 61.05 -39.29 21.78
CA LYS A 3 59.85 -38.78 22.44
C LYS A 3 59.01 -37.99 21.42
N LYS A 4 57.72 -38.33 21.30
CA LYS A 4 56.72 -37.49 20.62
C LYS A 4 56.52 -36.18 21.40
N PRO A 5 56.33 -35.03 20.73
CA PRO A 5 55.90 -33.82 21.42
C PRO A 5 54.39 -33.88 21.71
N SER A 6 54.06 -33.47 22.93
CA SER A 6 52.72 -33.35 23.51
C SER A 6 51.89 -32.27 22.81
N LYS A 7 50.66 -32.61 22.43
CA LYS A 7 49.63 -31.68 21.96
C LYS A 7 49.20 -30.81 23.16
N LYS A 8 49.34 -29.49 23.04
CA LYS A 8 48.78 -28.51 24.00
C LYS A 8 47.24 -28.54 23.93
N PRO A 9 46.53 -28.29 25.05
CA PRO A 9 45.11 -27.97 25.00
C PRO A 9 44.97 -26.54 24.46
N GLU A 10 44.13 -26.34 23.44
CA GLU A 10 43.72 -25.01 22.99
C GLU A 10 42.65 -24.50 23.95
N ASP A 11 42.87 -23.28 24.45
CA ASP A 11 42.01 -22.54 25.36
C ASP A 11 40.64 -22.26 24.72
N ASP A 12 39.59 -22.48 25.52
CA ASP A 12 38.23 -21.99 25.35
C ASP A 12 38.21 -20.45 25.47
N GLU A 13 38.46 -19.73 24.38
CA GLU A 13 38.19 -18.28 24.32
C GLU A 13 37.65 -17.85 22.95
N THR A 14 36.49 -18.35 22.53
CA THR A 14 35.57 -17.60 21.64
C THR A 14 34.13 -18.15 21.72
N PHE A 15 33.50 -18.10 22.89
CA PHE A 15 32.04 -18.29 23.00
C PHE A 15 31.36 -16.92 22.88
N ASP A 16 30.73 -16.65 21.74
CA ASP A 16 29.91 -15.45 21.52
C ASP A 16 28.44 -15.80 21.84
N PRO A 17 27.86 -15.29 22.95
CA PRO A 17 26.51 -15.61 23.37
C PRO A 17 25.43 -14.87 22.55
N THR A 18 25.81 -14.12 21.52
CA THR A 18 24.86 -13.38 20.66
C THR A 18 24.61 -14.02 19.30
N VAL A 19 25.29 -15.13 18.99
CA VAL A 19 25.04 -15.92 17.77
C VAL A 19 24.06 -17.06 18.10
N PRO A 20 22.88 -17.12 17.49
CA PRO A 20 22.00 -18.28 17.64
C PRO A 20 22.70 -19.52 17.07
N ASP A 21 22.91 -20.55 17.91
CA ASP A 21 23.24 -21.91 17.49
C ASP A 21 22.09 -22.48 16.67
N ASN A 22 22.03 -22.11 15.40
CA ASN A 22 21.17 -22.70 14.38
C ASN A 22 21.95 -22.78 13.07
N SER A 23 22.97 -23.64 13.09
CA SER A 23 23.41 -24.35 11.90
C SER A 23 23.53 -25.83 12.25
N ALA A 24 22.39 -26.43 12.63
CA ALA A 24 22.21 -27.82 12.31
C ALA A 24 22.40 -27.91 10.79
N SER A 25 23.45 -28.59 10.37
CA SER A 25 23.69 -28.96 8.98
C SER A 25 22.44 -29.64 8.43
N ASP A 26 21.59 -28.88 7.73
CA ASP A 26 20.28 -29.26 7.18
C ASP A 26 20.37 -30.26 6.00
N ASN A 27 21.45 -31.05 5.93
CA ASN A 27 21.70 -31.99 4.84
C ASN A 27 22.03 -33.42 5.33
N GLU A 28 21.60 -33.82 6.54
CA GLU A 28 21.42 -35.25 6.78
C GLU A 28 20.07 -35.65 6.19
N GLU A 29 20.11 -36.18 4.98
CA GLU A 29 18.98 -36.78 4.29
C GLU A 29 18.35 -37.85 5.22
N LEU A 30 17.25 -37.49 5.88
CA LEU A 30 16.50 -38.32 6.81
C LEU A 30 15.75 -39.42 6.05
N ASP A 31 16.48 -40.33 5.42
CA ASP A 31 15.88 -41.39 4.62
C ASP A 31 15.77 -42.68 5.43
N LEU A 32 14.53 -43.05 5.74
CA LEU A 32 14.19 -44.43 6.03
C LEU A 32 13.91 -45.09 4.69
N PRO A 33 14.52 -46.24 4.37
CA PRO A 33 14.27 -46.91 3.10
C PRO A 33 12.76 -47.20 2.97
N ALA A 34 12.11 -46.54 2.02
CA ALA A 34 10.70 -46.78 1.72
C ALA A 34 10.52 -48.26 1.37
N THR A 35 9.71 -48.98 2.14
CA THR A 35 9.47 -50.41 1.89
C THR A 35 8.59 -50.60 0.64
N PHE A 36 7.75 -49.62 0.31
CA PHE A 36 6.91 -49.57 -0.90
C PHE A 36 6.74 -48.11 -1.35
N ALA A 37 6.89 -47.84 -2.66
CA ALA A 37 6.85 -46.49 -3.22
C ALA A 37 5.44 -46.01 -3.58
N HIS A 38 4.55 -46.95 -3.90
CA HIS A 38 3.15 -46.72 -4.29
C HIS A 38 2.27 -47.85 -3.74
N VAL A 39 1.03 -47.53 -3.38
CA VAL A 39 0.02 -48.52 -3.01
C VAL A 39 -1.12 -48.45 -4.02
N PRO A 40 -1.22 -49.43 -4.94
CA PRO A 40 -2.19 -49.36 -6.03
C PRO A 40 -3.62 -49.58 -5.55
N ASP A 41 -4.55 -48.93 -6.26
CA ASP A 41 -5.98 -49.08 -6.04
C ASP A 41 -6.57 -50.24 -6.86
N LYS A 42 -7.77 -50.70 -6.48
CA LYS A 42 -8.40 -51.89 -7.10
C LYS A 42 -8.55 -51.78 -8.62
N LEU A 43 -8.86 -50.57 -9.10
CA LEU A 43 -9.01 -50.30 -10.53
C LEU A 43 -7.67 -50.44 -11.26
N GLU A 44 -6.60 -49.89 -10.68
CA GLU A 44 -5.24 -49.97 -11.20
C GLU A 44 -4.74 -51.42 -11.22
N LEU A 45 -4.91 -52.16 -10.13
CA LEU A 45 -4.59 -53.58 -10.05
C LEU A 45 -5.30 -54.38 -11.15
N SER A 46 -6.60 -54.12 -11.36
CA SER A 46 -7.38 -54.82 -12.37
C SER A 46 -6.99 -54.46 -13.81
N ALA A 47 -6.61 -53.21 -14.07
CA ALA A 47 -6.17 -52.74 -15.38
C ALA A 47 -4.80 -53.33 -15.72
N THR A 48 -3.84 -53.19 -14.81
CA THR A 48 -2.47 -53.69 -14.97
C THR A 48 -2.45 -55.22 -15.09
N ALA A 49 -3.25 -55.94 -14.29
CA ALA A 49 -3.34 -57.39 -14.40
C ALA A 49 -3.90 -57.83 -15.77
N ARG A 50 -4.90 -57.12 -16.32
CA ARG A 50 -5.45 -57.43 -17.65
C ARG A 50 -4.50 -57.08 -18.78
N GLU A 51 -3.70 -56.03 -18.63
CA GLU A 51 -2.67 -55.66 -19.61
C GLU A 51 -1.52 -56.67 -19.62
N MET A 52 -0.98 -56.99 -18.45
CA MET A 52 0.20 -57.84 -18.29
C MET A 52 -0.07 -59.33 -18.48
N PHE A 53 -1.28 -59.78 -18.11
CA PHE A 53 -1.66 -61.19 -18.09
C PHE A 53 -2.84 -61.50 -19.01
N ALA A 54 -3.00 -60.74 -20.09
CA ALA A 54 -4.11 -60.88 -21.05
C ALA A 54 -4.31 -62.31 -21.58
N ASP A 55 -3.21 -63.07 -21.70
CA ASP A 55 -3.22 -64.44 -22.22
C ASP A 55 -3.53 -65.51 -21.15
N LEU A 56 -3.66 -65.14 -19.88
CA LEU A 56 -3.99 -66.07 -18.80
C LEU A 56 -5.49 -66.33 -18.69
N PRO A 57 -5.90 -67.51 -18.18
CA PRO A 57 -7.29 -67.79 -17.84
C PRO A 57 -7.87 -66.76 -16.84
N GLU A 58 -9.09 -66.30 -17.10
CA GLU A 58 -9.81 -65.30 -16.31
C GLU A 58 -9.89 -65.65 -14.80
N ASN A 59 -10.00 -66.94 -14.46
CA ASN A 59 -9.99 -67.38 -13.06
C ASN A 59 -8.62 -67.16 -12.39
N LEU A 60 -7.52 -67.42 -13.09
CA LEU A 60 -6.17 -67.19 -12.57
C LEU A 60 -5.88 -65.68 -12.48
N MET A 61 -6.33 -64.89 -13.46
CA MET A 61 -6.23 -63.43 -13.40
C MET A 61 -6.99 -62.84 -12.20
N ARG A 62 -8.19 -63.35 -11.87
CA ARG A 62 -8.92 -62.94 -10.66
C ARG A 62 -8.19 -63.31 -9.37
N ILE A 63 -7.54 -64.47 -9.31
CA ILE A 63 -6.71 -64.86 -8.16
C ILE A 63 -5.53 -63.90 -8.04
N ILE A 64 -4.82 -63.59 -9.13
CA ILE A 64 -3.71 -62.63 -9.13
C ILE A 64 -4.15 -61.25 -8.65
N ILE A 65 -5.30 -60.76 -9.13
CA ILE A 65 -5.87 -59.48 -8.67
C ILE A 65 -6.18 -59.54 -7.18
N HIS A 66 -6.82 -60.61 -6.70
CA HIS A 66 -7.16 -60.77 -5.29
C HIS A 66 -5.92 -60.81 -4.38
N GLU A 67 -4.91 -61.61 -4.73
CA GLU A 67 -3.64 -61.66 -3.99
C GLU A 67 -2.92 -60.30 -4.02
N SER A 68 -2.98 -59.59 -5.16
CA SER A 68 -2.42 -58.25 -5.27
C SER A 68 -3.17 -57.21 -4.41
N GLU A 69 -4.49 -57.35 -4.27
CA GLU A 69 -5.29 -56.55 -3.34
C GLU A 69 -4.87 -56.78 -1.88
N GLU A 70 -4.62 -58.03 -1.49
CA GLU A 70 -4.13 -58.37 -0.14
C GLU A 70 -2.75 -57.77 0.14
N VAL A 71 -1.84 -57.80 -0.85
CA VAL A 71 -0.54 -57.13 -0.75
C VAL A 71 -0.71 -55.62 -0.57
N ALA A 72 -1.53 -54.97 -1.40
CA ALA A 72 -1.80 -53.54 -1.27
C ALA A 72 -2.43 -53.18 0.08
N HIS A 73 -3.35 -54.01 0.59
CA HIS A 73 -3.95 -53.82 1.91
C HIS A 73 -2.93 -53.94 3.04
N SER A 74 -2.06 -54.96 2.98
CA SER A 74 -0.96 -55.14 3.93
C SER A 74 -0.02 -53.93 3.95
N THR A 75 0.29 -53.37 2.77
CA THR A 75 1.14 -52.17 2.67
C THR A 75 0.50 -50.94 3.31
N ARG A 76 -0.81 -50.67 3.10
CA ARG A 76 -1.51 -49.57 3.80
C ARG A 76 -1.44 -49.75 5.32
N LYS A 77 -1.63 -50.99 5.79
CA LYS A 77 -1.54 -51.31 7.20
C LYS A 77 -0.15 -51.02 7.76
N ILE A 78 0.91 -51.39 7.05
CA ILE A 78 2.30 -51.06 7.45
C ILE A 78 2.48 -49.55 7.61
N LEU A 79 1.98 -48.75 6.68
CA LEU A 79 2.07 -47.28 6.76
C LEU A 79 1.32 -46.71 7.97
N GLN A 80 0.11 -47.20 8.25
CA GLN A 80 -0.65 -46.85 9.45
C GLN A 80 0.09 -47.26 10.73
N GLU A 81 0.76 -48.41 10.70
CA GLU A 81 1.59 -48.87 11.82
C GLU A 81 2.78 -47.94 12.09
N HIS A 82 3.41 -47.40 11.05
CA HIS A 82 4.43 -46.37 11.21
C HIS A 82 3.90 -45.10 11.89
N MET A 83 2.67 -44.69 11.58
CA MET A 83 2.03 -43.58 12.28
C MET A 83 1.72 -43.92 13.74
N ARG A 84 1.28 -45.14 14.00
CA ARG A 84 1.05 -45.63 15.37
C ARG A 84 2.34 -45.68 16.19
N ILE A 85 3.44 -46.11 15.60
CA ILE A 85 4.78 -46.08 16.22
C ILE A 85 5.17 -44.63 16.56
N GLY A 86 5.02 -43.71 15.61
CA GLY A 86 5.27 -42.28 15.83
C GLY A 86 4.43 -41.69 16.96
N GLY A 87 3.14 -42.06 17.02
CA GLY A 87 2.24 -41.67 18.12
C GLY A 87 2.71 -42.17 19.47
N ASN A 88 3.09 -43.44 19.57
CA ASN A 88 3.63 -44.00 20.81
C ASN A 88 4.93 -43.30 21.25
N PHE A 89 5.83 -42.98 20.31
CA PHE A 89 7.04 -42.19 20.62
C PHE A 89 6.69 -40.79 21.10
N ALA A 90 5.74 -40.12 20.45
CA ALA A 90 5.28 -38.79 20.82
C ALA A 90 4.62 -38.78 22.22
N HIS A 91 3.82 -39.80 22.54
CA HIS A 91 3.23 -39.98 23.86
C HIS A 91 4.28 -40.20 24.94
N ILE A 92 5.25 -41.11 24.73
CA ILE A 92 6.37 -41.31 25.67
C ILE A 92 7.11 -39.98 25.89
N HIS A 93 7.40 -39.26 24.80
CA HIS A 93 8.08 -37.98 24.85
C HIS A 93 7.29 -36.93 25.66
N ALA A 94 6.00 -36.78 25.40
CA ALA A 94 5.13 -35.86 26.13
C ALA A 94 4.98 -36.24 27.61
N SER A 95 4.82 -37.52 27.94
CA SER A 95 4.67 -37.99 29.32
C SER A 95 5.91 -37.72 30.16
N VAL A 96 7.11 -37.99 29.62
CA VAL A 96 8.37 -37.76 30.34
C VAL A 96 8.63 -36.26 30.52
N ILE A 97 8.41 -35.45 29.47
CA ILE A 97 8.53 -34.00 29.58
C ILE A 97 7.54 -33.44 30.60
N GLY A 98 6.28 -33.86 30.55
CA GLY A 98 5.25 -33.43 31.50
C GLY A 98 5.62 -33.74 32.95
N HIS A 99 6.20 -34.92 33.21
CA HIS A 99 6.68 -35.29 34.54
C HIS A 99 7.84 -34.39 35.02
N PHE A 100 8.83 -34.13 34.17
CA PHE A 100 9.95 -33.25 34.49
C PHE A 100 9.50 -31.81 34.73
N VAL A 101 8.61 -31.29 33.89
CA VAL A 101 8.04 -29.95 34.06
C VAL A 101 7.25 -29.85 35.37
N SER A 102 6.46 -30.87 35.71
CA SER A 102 5.68 -30.91 36.95
C SER A 102 6.54 -31.01 38.22
N THR A 103 7.71 -31.63 38.15
CA THR A 103 8.55 -31.90 39.34
C THR A 103 9.69 -30.91 39.53
N GLN A 104 10.22 -30.34 38.44
CA GLN A 104 11.40 -29.48 38.44
C GLN A 104 11.11 -28.06 37.93
N GLY A 105 9.85 -27.78 37.54
CA GLY A 105 9.41 -26.50 37.01
C GLY A 105 9.53 -26.39 35.49
N ASP A 106 8.70 -25.52 34.90
CA ASP A 106 8.71 -25.30 33.45
C ASP A 106 9.87 -24.37 33.04
N SER A 107 10.96 -24.96 32.57
CA SER A 107 12.06 -24.23 31.96
C SER A 107 12.54 -24.92 30.69
N ARG A 108 13.07 -24.13 29.74
CA ARG A 108 13.64 -24.67 28.50
C ARG A 108 14.73 -25.72 28.77
N LYS A 109 15.55 -25.49 29.81
CA LYS A 109 16.60 -26.43 30.23
C LYS A 109 16.03 -27.77 30.69
N VAL A 110 14.99 -27.75 31.53
CA VAL A 110 14.31 -28.97 32.03
C VAL A 110 13.64 -29.74 30.88
N ARG A 111 12.96 -29.06 29.95
CA ARG A 111 12.36 -29.71 28.77
C ARG A 111 13.42 -30.35 27.88
N ASN A 112 14.53 -29.67 27.62
CA ASN A 112 15.62 -30.21 26.80
C ASN A 112 16.25 -31.44 27.44
N GLN A 113 16.51 -31.39 28.75
CA GLN A 113 17.04 -32.53 29.50
C GLN A 113 16.11 -33.74 29.44
N ALA A 114 14.79 -33.52 29.63
CA ALA A 114 13.80 -34.59 29.52
C ALA A 114 13.75 -35.17 28.09
N ALA A 115 13.77 -34.32 27.07
CA ALA A 115 13.80 -34.74 25.67
C ALA A 115 15.04 -35.57 25.34
N GLU A 116 16.23 -35.16 25.80
CA GLU A 116 17.47 -35.92 25.62
C GLU A 116 17.40 -37.32 26.22
N LEU A 117 16.84 -37.46 27.44
CA LEU A 117 16.63 -38.76 28.08
C LEU A 117 15.68 -39.64 27.28
N VAL A 118 14.58 -39.08 26.78
CA VAL A 118 13.63 -39.82 25.92
C VAL A 118 14.32 -40.30 24.65
N TYR A 119 15.04 -39.41 23.95
CA TYR A 119 15.75 -39.79 22.74
C TYR A 119 16.80 -40.86 23.03
N ALA A 120 17.59 -40.74 24.09
CA ALA A 120 18.57 -41.76 24.48
C ALA A 120 17.91 -43.12 24.76
N PHE A 121 16.78 -43.11 25.49
CA PHE A 121 16.00 -44.32 25.77
C PHE A 121 15.49 -45.00 24.49
N LEU A 122 14.79 -44.25 23.63
CA LEU A 122 14.21 -44.77 22.39
C LEU A 122 15.28 -45.25 21.41
N THR A 123 16.38 -44.50 21.27
CA THR A 123 17.52 -44.86 20.42
C THR A 123 18.15 -46.18 20.89
N LYS A 124 18.36 -46.35 22.20
CA LYS A 124 18.95 -47.55 22.79
C LYS A 124 18.02 -48.76 22.69
N LEU A 125 16.73 -48.58 22.97
CA LEU A 125 15.75 -49.67 22.99
C LEU A 125 15.45 -50.20 21.58
N PHE A 126 15.17 -49.29 20.64
CA PHE A 126 14.75 -49.64 19.28
C PHE A 126 15.91 -49.76 18.28
N ARG A 127 17.14 -49.47 18.71
CA ARG A 127 18.35 -49.47 17.87
C ARG A 127 18.19 -48.63 16.61
N LYS A 128 17.50 -47.49 16.74
CA LYS A 128 17.30 -46.48 15.68
C LYS A 128 18.11 -45.25 16.02
N SER A 129 18.51 -44.48 15.01
CA SER A 129 19.17 -43.19 15.23
C SER A 129 18.20 -42.20 15.89
N LYS A 130 18.76 -41.23 16.64
CA LYS A 130 17.99 -40.11 17.20
C LYS A 130 17.19 -39.38 16.11
N SER A 131 17.79 -39.22 14.93
CA SER A 131 17.17 -38.59 13.76
C SER A 131 15.95 -39.34 13.26
N SER A 132 16.01 -40.68 13.19
CA SER A 132 14.87 -41.52 12.81
C SER A 132 13.73 -41.44 13.83
N VAL A 133 14.05 -41.52 15.13
CA VAL A 133 13.05 -41.38 16.21
C VAL A 133 12.37 -40.01 16.16
N SER A 134 13.16 -38.95 16.00
CA SER A 134 12.67 -37.58 15.84
C SER A 134 11.74 -37.45 14.63
N LEU A 135 12.11 -38.04 13.50
CA LEU A 135 11.28 -38.04 12.30
C LEU A 135 9.91 -38.68 12.55
N TYR A 136 9.86 -39.86 13.17
CA TYR A 136 8.59 -40.51 13.52
C TYR A 136 7.68 -39.65 14.40
N ILE A 137 8.27 -39.02 15.44
CA ILE A 137 7.54 -38.12 16.33
C ILE A 137 7.01 -36.92 15.55
N ARG A 138 7.81 -36.31 14.68
CA ARG A 138 7.42 -35.15 13.88
C ARG A 138 6.36 -35.48 12.83
N CYS A 139 6.50 -36.60 12.12
CA CYS A 139 5.48 -37.08 11.17
C CYS A 139 4.14 -37.27 11.89
N TYR A 140 4.14 -37.90 13.07
CA TYR A 140 2.92 -38.05 13.87
C TYR A 140 2.33 -36.70 14.27
N ASN A 141 3.13 -35.80 14.84
CA ASN A 141 2.62 -34.50 15.28
C ASN A 141 2.06 -33.67 14.12
N LYS A 142 2.63 -33.78 12.91
CA LYS A 142 2.19 -33.01 11.74
C LYS A 142 1.00 -33.64 11.01
N PHE A 143 1.00 -34.95 10.79
CA PHE A 143 0.05 -35.62 9.90
C PHE A 143 -1.03 -36.44 10.62
N SER A 144 -0.98 -36.60 11.95
CA SER A 144 -1.97 -37.41 12.70
C SER A 144 -3.43 -37.00 12.46
N ASN A 145 -3.68 -35.72 12.20
CA ASN A 145 -5.01 -35.20 11.92
C ASN A 145 -5.37 -35.14 10.43
N ASN A 146 -4.43 -35.44 9.53
CA ASN A 146 -4.65 -35.43 8.08
C ASN A 146 -4.72 -36.88 7.55
N ILE A 147 -5.95 -37.40 7.46
CA ILE A 147 -6.22 -38.76 6.97
C ILE A 147 -5.69 -38.95 5.54
N GLY A 148 -5.81 -37.92 4.69
CA GLY A 148 -5.33 -37.96 3.32
C GLY A 148 -3.81 -38.09 3.23
N ALA A 149 -3.08 -37.43 4.13
CA ALA A 149 -1.62 -37.56 4.22
C ALA A 149 -1.20 -38.98 4.59
N VAL A 150 -1.88 -39.59 5.57
CA VAL A 150 -1.55 -40.95 6.04
C VAL A 150 -1.88 -42.02 5.00
N GLU A 151 -2.88 -41.78 4.14
CA GLU A 151 -3.26 -42.73 3.09
C GLU A 151 -2.40 -42.60 1.83
N MET A 152 -2.07 -41.38 1.42
CA MET A 152 -1.46 -41.10 0.11
C MET A 152 0.05 -40.88 0.13
N LEU A 153 0.62 -40.47 1.28
CA LEU A 153 2.04 -40.13 1.34
C LEU A 153 2.86 -41.27 1.92
N THR A 154 4.00 -41.56 1.31
CA THR A 154 4.99 -42.45 1.92
C THR A 154 5.71 -41.75 3.08
N ILE A 155 6.42 -42.50 3.93
CA ILE A 155 7.24 -41.91 5.01
C ILE A 155 8.33 -41.00 4.46
N SER A 156 8.87 -41.33 3.27
CA SER A 156 9.86 -40.49 2.60
C SER A 156 9.25 -39.19 2.07
N ASP A 157 8.00 -39.19 1.61
CA ASP A 157 7.30 -37.95 1.24
C ASP A 157 6.96 -37.10 2.47
N MET A 158 6.50 -37.77 3.54
CA MET A 158 6.26 -37.11 4.82
C MET A 158 7.53 -36.50 5.40
N SER A 159 8.70 -37.12 5.23
CA SER A 159 9.96 -36.58 5.75
C SER A 159 10.39 -35.29 5.06
N LEU A 160 10.07 -35.14 3.78
CA LEU A 160 10.23 -33.87 3.07
C LEU A 160 9.30 -32.80 3.64
N LEU A 161 8.04 -33.17 3.88
CA LEU A 161 6.98 -32.25 4.31
C LEU A 161 6.97 -31.96 5.82
N VAL A 162 7.75 -32.67 6.64
CA VAL A 162 7.73 -32.55 8.11
C VAL A 162 8.21 -31.19 8.61
N HIS A 163 9.04 -30.47 7.85
CA HIS A 163 9.66 -29.23 8.31
C HIS A 163 8.63 -28.15 8.66
N ASN A 164 8.93 -27.36 9.70
CA ASN A 164 7.99 -26.37 10.24
C ASN A 164 7.69 -25.21 9.29
N HIS A 165 8.60 -24.91 8.35
CA HIS A 165 8.40 -23.85 7.36
C HIS A 165 7.41 -24.26 6.25
N ILE A 166 7.18 -25.56 6.08
CA ILE A 166 6.24 -26.08 5.08
C ILE A 166 4.83 -25.94 5.63
N SER A 167 4.04 -25.07 5.01
CA SER A 167 2.67 -24.81 5.41
C SER A 167 1.72 -25.97 5.07
N ASP A 168 0.60 -26.05 5.78
CA ASP A 168 -0.44 -27.06 5.52
C ASP A 168 -1.01 -26.96 4.09
N VAL A 169 -0.97 -25.77 3.49
CA VAL A 169 -1.36 -25.54 2.09
C VAL A 169 -0.44 -26.30 1.13
N VAL A 170 0.88 -26.28 1.37
CA VAL A 170 1.84 -27.03 0.56
C VAL A 170 1.62 -28.53 0.73
N VAL A 171 1.39 -28.98 1.98
CA VAL A 171 1.06 -30.39 2.27
C VAL A 171 -0.15 -30.85 1.46
N GLU A 172 -1.26 -30.10 1.51
CA GLU A 172 -2.49 -30.47 0.80
C GLU A 172 -2.29 -30.50 -0.73
N LYS A 173 -1.52 -29.55 -1.27
CA LYS A 173 -1.18 -29.53 -2.70
C LYS A 173 -0.31 -30.70 -3.12
N VAL A 174 0.60 -31.15 -2.27
CA VAL A 174 1.40 -32.35 -2.54
C VAL A 174 0.54 -33.62 -2.45
N ILE A 175 -0.41 -33.70 -1.51
CA ILE A 175 -1.38 -34.81 -1.44
C ILE A 175 -2.24 -34.84 -2.71
N GLU A 176 -2.74 -33.69 -3.16
CA GLU A 176 -3.52 -33.58 -4.41
C GLU A 176 -2.70 -34.03 -5.62
N ALA A 177 -1.43 -33.60 -5.72
CA ALA A 177 -0.53 -34.02 -6.78
C ALA A 177 -0.25 -35.52 -6.75
N LYS A 178 -0.01 -36.10 -5.57
CA LYS A 178 0.19 -37.55 -5.37
C LYS A 178 -1.06 -38.36 -5.68
N ARG A 179 -2.24 -37.84 -5.37
CA ARG A 179 -3.50 -38.46 -5.74
C ARG A 179 -3.71 -38.47 -7.27
N ALA A 180 -3.30 -37.41 -7.96
CA ALA A 180 -3.40 -37.33 -9.41
C ALA A 180 -2.32 -38.16 -10.13
N ALA A 181 -1.11 -38.23 -9.56
CA ALA A 181 0.02 -38.96 -10.10
C ALA A 181 0.73 -39.75 -8.97
N PRO A 182 0.31 -40.99 -8.69
CA PRO A 182 0.84 -41.78 -7.58
C PRO A 182 2.34 -42.09 -7.70
N ASP A 183 2.82 -42.23 -8.94
CA ASP A 183 4.22 -42.57 -9.27
C ASP A 183 5.22 -41.40 -9.12
N LEU A 184 4.77 -40.25 -8.63
CA LEU A 184 5.64 -39.09 -8.39
C LEU A 184 6.88 -39.49 -7.60
N THR A 185 8.06 -39.27 -8.15
CA THR A 185 9.31 -39.61 -7.49
C THR A 185 9.62 -38.62 -6.37
N LYS A 186 10.44 -39.06 -5.39
CA LYS A 186 10.89 -38.20 -4.28
C LYS A 186 11.51 -36.87 -4.76
N SER A 187 12.27 -36.90 -5.86
CA SER A 187 12.88 -35.70 -6.45
C SER A 187 11.85 -34.76 -7.08
N GLU A 188 10.81 -35.30 -7.70
CA GLU A 188 9.71 -34.51 -8.25
C GLU A 188 8.85 -33.88 -7.14
N VAL A 189 8.58 -34.63 -6.06
CA VAL A 189 7.90 -34.11 -4.86
C VAL A 189 8.72 -32.97 -4.25
N LYS A 190 10.04 -33.14 -4.11
CA LYS A 190 10.93 -32.07 -3.62
C LYS A 190 10.88 -30.82 -4.50
N ARG A 191 10.93 -30.99 -5.83
CA ARG A 191 10.84 -29.88 -6.79
C ARG A 191 9.46 -29.18 -6.72
N LEU A 192 8.39 -29.96 -6.54
CA LEU A 192 7.04 -29.43 -6.37
C LEU A 192 6.93 -28.59 -5.11
N ILE A 193 7.46 -29.06 -3.98
CA ILE A 193 7.49 -28.32 -2.72
C ILE A 193 8.18 -26.97 -2.91
N THR A 194 9.41 -26.96 -3.46
CA THR A 194 10.15 -25.71 -3.70
C THR A 194 9.38 -24.76 -4.63
N SER A 195 8.78 -25.26 -5.70
CA SER A 195 8.00 -24.41 -6.60
C SER A 195 6.76 -23.81 -5.92
N LEU A 196 6.10 -24.56 -5.03
CA LEU A 196 4.95 -24.06 -4.27
C LEU A 196 5.38 -23.01 -3.24
N GLU A 197 6.50 -23.22 -2.58
CA GLU A 197 7.08 -22.24 -1.63
C GLU A 197 7.44 -20.93 -2.34
N ASP A 198 8.12 -21.01 -3.49
CA ASP A 198 8.46 -19.84 -4.30
C ASP A 198 7.19 -19.08 -4.76
N GLN A 199 6.13 -19.81 -5.14
CA GLN A 199 4.86 -19.20 -5.51
C GLN A 199 4.15 -18.53 -4.34
N ILE A 200 4.19 -19.13 -3.15
CA ILE A 200 3.60 -18.56 -1.94
C ILE A 200 4.37 -17.30 -1.56
N ALA A 201 5.71 -17.36 -1.50
CA ALA A 201 6.55 -16.20 -1.22
C ALA A 201 6.33 -15.07 -2.23
N GLY A 202 6.21 -15.40 -3.53
CA GLY A 202 5.89 -14.41 -4.56
C GLY A 202 4.51 -13.76 -4.37
N LYS A 203 3.50 -14.53 -3.96
CA LYS A 203 2.16 -14.01 -3.66
C LYS A 203 2.14 -13.15 -2.40
N ASP A 204 2.85 -13.55 -1.35
CA ASP A 204 2.95 -12.79 -0.11
C ASP A 204 3.60 -11.43 -0.36
N ASN A 205 4.69 -11.39 -1.14
CA ASN A 205 5.31 -10.13 -1.57
C ASN A 205 4.33 -9.25 -2.38
N SER A 206 3.54 -9.86 -3.27
CA SER A 206 2.54 -9.13 -4.06
C SER A 206 1.41 -8.56 -3.18
N ILE A 207 1.00 -9.30 -2.14
CA ILE A 207 0.00 -8.85 -1.16
C ILE A 207 0.56 -7.69 -0.33
N GLU A 208 1.82 -7.79 0.11
CA GLU A 208 2.48 -6.72 0.86
C GLU A 208 2.59 -5.44 0.02
N GLU A 209 3.00 -5.56 -1.25
CA GLU A 209 3.04 -4.43 -2.17
C GLU A 209 1.64 -3.81 -2.38
N ALA A 210 0.63 -4.64 -2.65
CA ALA A 210 -0.74 -4.17 -2.82
C ALA A 210 -1.28 -3.49 -1.54
N THR A 211 -0.94 -4.01 -0.36
CA THR A 211 -1.33 -3.43 0.93
C THR A 211 -0.64 -2.09 1.17
N SER A 212 0.64 -1.97 0.81
CA SER A 212 1.39 -0.71 0.86
C SER A 212 0.80 0.34 -0.07
N GLN A 213 0.48 -0.04 -1.31
CA GLN A 213 -0.20 0.84 -2.27
C GLN A 213 -1.58 1.28 -1.77
N LEU A 214 -2.37 0.34 -1.22
CA LEU A 214 -3.67 0.66 -0.63
C LEU A 214 -3.52 1.68 0.52
N THR A 215 -2.57 1.46 1.42
CA THR A 215 -2.30 2.36 2.54
C THR A 215 -1.91 3.76 2.05
N ALA A 216 -1.09 3.85 1.00
CA ALA A 216 -0.73 5.12 0.39
C ALA A 216 -1.94 5.82 -0.25
N THR A 217 -2.83 5.08 -0.92
CA THR A 217 -4.06 5.65 -1.51
C THR A 217 -5.04 6.14 -0.45
N VAL A 218 -5.19 5.41 0.67
CA VAL A 218 -6.00 5.83 1.80
C VAL A 218 -5.45 7.11 2.42
N GLY A 219 -4.12 7.22 2.59
CA GLY A 219 -3.50 8.46 3.06
C GLY A 219 -3.77 9.66 2.13
N ARG A 220 -3.68 9.46 0.81
CA ARG A 220 -4.03 10.51 -0.17
C ARG A 220 -5.52 10.90 -0.11
N LEU A 221 -6.40 9.92 0.12
CA LEU A 221 -7.84 10.18 0.27
C LEU A 221 -8.11 11.03 1.51
N ASP A 222 -7.48 10.69 2.64
CA ASP A 222 -7.62 11.44 3.90
C ASP A 222 -7.13 12.88 3.75
N ASP A 223 -6.02 13.10 3.04
CA ASP A 223 -5.49 14.44 2.79
C ASP A 223 -6.40 15.25 1.84
N ALA A 224 -6.89 14.61 0.77
CA ALA A 224 -7.88 15.22 -0.12
C ALA A 224 -9.17 15.58 0.63
N GLN A 225 -9.63 14.74 1.56
CA GLN A 225 -10.81 15.00 2.37
C GLN A 225 -10.60 16.21 3.29
N LYS A 226 -9.44 16.33 3.95
CA LYS A 226 -9.10 17.51 4.77
C LYS A 226 -9.04 18.79 3.92
N GLU A 227 -8.54 18.70 2.70
CA GLU A 227 -8.51 19.84 1.78
C GLU A 227 -9.91 20.26 1.33
N ILE A 228 -10.79 19.30 1.02
CA ILE A 228 -12.21 19.56 0.75
C ILE A 228 -12.88 20.26 1.93
N ASP A 229 -12.63 19.79 3.16
CA ASP A 229 -13.19 20.40 4.37
C ASP A 229 -12.68 21.83 4.55
N ARG A 230 -11.37 22.06 4.35
CA ARG A 230 -10.76 23.39 4.42
C ARG A 230 -11.33 24.34 3.38
N LEU A 231 -11.41 23.92 2.11
CA LEU A 231 -11.96 24.71 1.02
C LEU A 231 -13.45 25.01 1.23
N SER A 232 -14.19 24.07 1.83
CA SER A 232 -15.59 24.28 2.20
C SER A 232 -15.73 25.38 3.25
N VAL A 233 -14.88 25.39 4.28
CA VAL A 233 -14.86 26.47 5.28
C VAL A 233 -14.50 27.81 4.62
N GLU A 234 -13.47 27.84 3.78
CA GLU A 234 -13.05 29.06 3.07
C GLU A 234 -14.18 29.61 2.18
N LEU A 235 -14.88 28.74 1.45
CA LEU A 235 -16.03 29.11 0.63
C LEU A 235 -17.18 29.69 1.45
N THR A 236 -17.43 29.17 2.66
CA THR A 236 -18.43 29.75 3.57
C THR A 236 -18.02 31.14 4.06
N ASN A 237 -16.74 31.36 4.37
CA ASN A 237 -16.22 32.65 4.80
C ASN A 237 -16.34 33.69 3.68
N VAL A 238 -15.92 33.35 2.46
CA VAL A 238 -16.03 34.23 1.28
C VAL A 238 -17.49 34.59 1.00
N ARG A 239 -18.42 33.64 1.10
CA ARG A 239 -19.86 33.92 0.96
C ARG A 239 -20.36 34.88 2.03
N GLN A 240 -19.90 34.75 3.27
CA GLN A 240 -20.28 35.66 4.35
C GLN A 240 -19.70 37.06 4.13
N GLU A 241 -18.47 37.16 3.66
CA GLU A 241 -17.81 38.43 3.34
C GLU A 241 -18.52 39.14 2.18
N GLN A 242 -18.84 38.42 1.10
CA GLN A 242 -19.62 38.95 -0.01
C GLN A 242 -21.01 39.44 0.44
N ALA A 243 -21.67 38.73 1.37
CA ALA A 243 -22.94 39.17 1.94
C ALA A 243 -22.79 40.46 2.75
N ARG A 244 -21.72 40.60 3.53
CA ARG A 244 -21.40 41.83 4.28
C ARG A 244 -21.08 42.99 3.36
N GLU A 245 -20.31 42.77 2.30
CA GLU A 245 -20.01 43.79 1.30
C GLU A 245 -21.27 44.27 0.57
N LYS A 246 -22.15 43.35 0.16
CA LYS A 246 -23.45 43.72 -0.44
C LYS A 246 -24.29 44.58 0.50
N ALA A 247 -24.34 44.23 1.79
CA ALA A 247 -25.06 45.02 2.78
C ALA A 247 -24.45 46.43 2.93
N LYS A 248 -23.12 46.54 3.03
CA LYS A 248 -22.41 47.83 3.08
C LYS A 248 -22.64 48.66 1.82
N ALA A 249 -22.58 48.06 0.64
CA ALA A 249 -22.83 48.75 -0.63
C ALA A 249 -24.26 49.27 -0.72
N GLN A 250 -25.24 48.52 -0.20
CA GLN A 250 -26.63 48.96 -0.15
C GLN A 250 -26.83 50.11 0.85
N GLU A 251 -26.18 50.04 2.01
CA GLU A 251 -26.18 51.13 2.99
C GLU A 251 -25.57 52.43 2.43
N THR A 252 -24.42 52.33 1.76
CA THR A 252 -23.78 53.51 1.12
C THR A 252 -24.64 54.06 -0.01
N GLN A 253 -25.31 53.21 -0.80
CA GLN A 253 -26.24 53.65 -1.83
C GLN A 253 -27.44 54.42 -1.23
N VAL A 254 -28.00 53.94 -0.11
CA VAL A 254 -29.07 54.64 0.61
C VAL A 254 -28.59 55.98 1.17
N SER A 255 -27.40 56.00 1.78
CA SER A 255 -26.78 57.22 2.29
C SER A 255 -26.55 58.25 1.16
N LEU A 256 -26.02 57.82 0.01
CA LEU A 256 -25.81 58.68 -1.15
C LEU A 256 -27.14 59.24 -1.69
N ALA A 257 -28.19 58.41 -1.76
CA ALA A 257 -29.52 58.87 -2.15
C ALA A 257 -30.09 59.89 -1.15
N SER A 258 -29.83 59.73 0.15
CA SER A 258 -30.25 60.70 1.18
C SER A 258 -29.49 62.03 1.07
N SER A 259 -28.18 61.98 0.85
CA SER A 259 -27.33 63.16 0.61
C SER A 259 -27.74 63.87 -0.69
N GLY A 260 -28.03 63.11 -1.76
CA GLY A 260 -28.57 63.67 -3.01
C GLY A 260 -29.88 64.44 -2.81
N LYS A 261 -30.78 63.94 -1.95
CA LYS A 261 -31.99 64.67 -1.55
C LYS A 261 -31.65 65.96 -0.78
N GLN A 262 -30.70 65.90 0.17
CA GLN A 262 -30.25 67.08 0.90
C GLN A 262 -29.65 68.14 -0.03
N VAL A 263 -28.80 67.75 -0.98
CA VAL A 263 -28.23 68.66 -2.00
C VAL A 263 -29.34 69.28 -2.84
N SER A 264 -30.33 68.50 -3.27
CA SER A 264 -31.48 69.04 -4.01
C SER A 264 -32.28 70.06 -3.19
N THR A 265 -32.52 69.79 -1.90
CA THR A 265 -33.19 70.77 -1.01
C THR A 265 -32.34 72.03 -0.82
N LEU A 266 -31.02 71.88 -0.67
CA LEU A 266 -30.11 73.02 -0.56
C LEU A 266 -30.10 73.86 -1.84
N GLN A 267 -30.05 73.23 -3.02
CA GLN A 267 -30.16 73.91 -4.32
C GLN A 267 -31.47 74.69 -4.44
N GLN A 268 -32.59 74.12 -3.99
CA GLN A 268 -33.88 74.82 -4.00
C GLN A 268 -33.89 76.02 -3.04
N THR A 269 -33.33 75.87 -1.84
CA THR A 269 -33.20 77.01 -0.90
C THR A 269 -32.28 78.09 -1.43
N LEU A 270 -31.20 77.71 -2.13
CA LEU A 270 -30.25 78.64 -2.73
C LEU A 270 -30.91 79.41 -3.87
N ALA A 271 -31.65 78.73 -4.77
CA ALA A 271 -32.44 79.38 -5.82
C ALA A 271 -33.51 80.33 -5.25
N ASN A 272 -34.17 79.97 -4.14
CA ASN A 272 -35.11 80.86 -3.46
C ASN A 272 -34.41 82.09 -2.88
N LYS A 273 -33.24 81.91 -2.27
CA LYS A 273 -32.44 83.00 -1.72
C LYS A 273 -31.87 83.91 -2.80
N GLU A 274 -31.45 83.37 -3.95
CA GLU A 274 -31.03 84.14 -5.11
C GLU A 274 -32.16 85.05 -5.60
N ARG A 275 -33.39 84.52 -5.73
CA ARG A 275 -34.57 85.33 -6.07
C ARG A 275 -34.86 86.42 -5.04
N GLU A 276 -34.70 86.12 -3.75
CA GLU A 276 -34.86 87.09 -2.67
C GLU A 276 -33.79 88.20 -2.75
N VAL A 277 -32.54 87.84 -3.05
CA VAL A 277 -31.45 88.79 -3.29
C VAL A 277 -31.76 89.65 -4.52
N GLU A 278 -32.21 89.07 -5.63
CA GLU A 278 -32.62 89.82 -6.82
C GLU A 278 -33.76 90.80 -6.51
N GLN A 279 -34.76 90.37 -5.73
CA GLN A 279 -35.87 91.22 -5.30
C GLN A 279 -35.39 92.36 -4.40
N LEU A 280 -34.60 92.07 -3.38
CA LEU A 280 -34.01 93.09 -2.49
C LEU A 280 -33.09 94.03 -3.26
N THR A 281 -32.34 93.54 -4.25
CA THR A 281 -31.50 94.38 -5.11
C THR A 281 -32.37 95.29 -5.98
N ALA A 282 -33.48 94.80 -6.52
CA ALA A 282 -34.45 95.61 -7.26
C ALA A 282 -35.16 96.64 -6.35
N GLU A 283 -35.46 96.28 -5.10
CA GLU A 283 -35.99 97.20 -4.09
C GLU A 283 -34.96 98.26 -3.68
N ILE A 284 -33.68 97.89 -3.52
CA ILE A 284 -32.58 98.85 -3.31
C ILE A 284 -32.45 99.79 -4.51
N VAL A 285 -32.58 99.30 -5.74
CA VAL A 285 -32.58 100.15 -6.95
C VAL A 285 -33.78 101.10 -6.95
N LYS A 286 -34.97 100.65 -6.51
CA LYS A 286 -36.17 101.49 -6.35
C LYS A 286 -36.04 102.50 -5.21
N LEU A 287 -35.43 102.12 -4.08
CA LEU A 287 -35.14 103.00 -2.95
C LEU A 287 -34.04 104.01 -3.29
N LYS A 288 -33.06 103.63 -4.13
CA LYS A 288 -32.07 104.56 -4.73
C LYS A 288 -32.71 105.60 -5.65
N ALA A 289 -33.89 105.34 -6.22
CA ALA A 289 -34.64 106.29 -7.03
C ALA A 289 -35.40 107.35 -6.19
N ASN A 290 -35.40 107.25 -4.85
CA ASN A 290 -35.91 108.26 -3.91
C ASN A 290 -34.95 108.47 -2.73
N PRO A 291 -34.00 109.41 -2.80
CA PRO A 291 -32.95 109.54 -1.81
C PRO A 291 -33.37 110.38 -0.59
N LEU A 292 -33.53 109.74 0.57
CA LEU A 292 -33.26 110.39 1.86
C LEU A 292 -31.77 110.16 2.18
N LYS A 293 -31.02 111.26 2.21
CA LYS A 293 -29.59 111.30 2.48
C LYS A 293 -29.32 111.09 3.97
N THR A 294 -28.51 110.09 4.31
CA THR A 294 -27.64 110.11 5.49
C THR A 294 -26.36 109.33 5.18
N GLU A 295 -25.23 109.97 5.43
CA GLU A 295 -23.88 109.46 5.22
C GLU A 295 -23.51 108.43 6.30
N VAL A 296 -22.98 107.28 5.90
CA VAL A 296 -22.21 106.38 6.78
C VAL A 296 -21.03 105.78 5.99
N PRO A 297 -19.82 105.69 6.58
CA PRO A 297 -18.57 105.39 5.88
C PRO A 297 -18.43 103.91 5.56
N VAL A 298 -17.84 103.57 4.40
CA VAL A 298 -17.56 102.18 4.03
C VAL A 298 -16.22 101.72 4.62
N PRO A 299 -16.22 100.63 5.42
CA PRO A 299 -15.05 100.01 6.03
C PRO A 299 -14.12 99.32 5.01
N THR A 300 -12.89 99.13 5.45
CA THR A 300 -11.83 98.31 4.86
C THR A 300 -12.25 96.86 4.62
N LEU A 301 -11.57 96.24 3.64
CA LEU A 301 -11.67 94.85 3.19
C LEU A 301 -12.00 93.83 4.32
N PRO A 302 -13.01 92.96 4.15
CA PRO A 302 -13.35 91.91 5.13
C PRO A 302 -12.35 90.74 5.14
N ASP A 303 -12.18 90.13 6.32
CA ASP A 303 -11.37 88.93 6.63
C ASP A 303 -11.84 87.62 5.94
N SER A 304 -12.62 87.69 4.86
CA SER A 304 -13.15 86.51 4.15
C SER A 304 -12.20 85.93 3.11
N TYR A 305 -11.02 86.54 2.89
CA TYR A 305 -10.01 86.01 1.97
C TYR A 305 -8.97 85.10 2.66
N THR A 306 -8.83 85.15 3.98
CA THR A 306 -7.99 84.18 4.72
C THR A 306 -8.69 82.82 4.81
N THR A 307 -10.00 82.80 5.06
CA THR A 307 -10.81 81.56 5.13
C THR A 307 -10.92 80.84 3.79
N LEU A 308 -10.99 81.56 2.67
CA LEU A 308 -11.04 80.96 1.34
C LEU A 308 -9.67 80.49 0.86
N GLN A 309 -8.60 81.22 1.20
CA GLN A 309 -7.22 80.81 0.92
C GLN A 309 -6.76 79.63 1.80
N GLU A 310 -7.20 79.57 3.06
CA GLU A 310 -7.02 78.41 3.95
C GLU A 310 -7.86 77.21 3.52
N ALA A 311 -9.11 77.40 3.08
CA ALA A 311 -9.92 76.33 2.53
C ALA A 311 -9.35 75.80 1.20
N MET A 312 -8.81 76.69 0.36
CA MET A 312 -8.15 76.32 -0.90
C MET A 312 -6.83 75.59 -0.67
N SER A 313 -6.02 76.02 0.31
CA SER A 313 -4.77 75.34 0.67
C SER A 313 -5.02 73.99 1.33
N ALA A 314 -6.03 73.89 2.20
CA ALA A 314 -6.45 72.60 2.79
C ALA A 314 -6.98 71.64 1.72
N LYS A 315 -7.77 72.13 0.75
CA LYS A 315 -8.26 71.29 -0.37
C LYS A 315 -7.17 70.91 -1.35
N LEU A 316 -6.16 71.77 -1.57
CA LEU A 316 -4.97 71.43 -2.35
C LEU A 316 -4.14 70.35 -1.64
N ALA A 317 -3.94 70.45 -0.32
CA ALA A 317 -3.24 69.44 0.46
C ALA A 317 -3.98 68.09 0.49
N GLU A 318 -5.31 68.10 0.61
CA GLU A 318 -6.14 66.90 0.48
C GLU A 318 -6.06 66.31 -0.94
N PHE A 319 -6.03 67.15 -1.98
CA PHE A 319 -5.89 66.72 -3.37
C PHE A 319 -4.51 66.11 -3.64
N GLU A 320 -3.43 66.71 -3.13
CA GLU A 320 -2.07 66.17 -3.24
C GLU A 320 -1.95 64.84 -2.49
N ALA A 321 -2.51 64.72 -1.29
CA ALA A 321 -2.53 63.46 -0.53
C ALA A 321 -3.35 62.38 -1.25
N ALA A 322 -4.51 62.71 -1.80
CA ALA A 322 -5.33 61.79 -2.57
C ALA A 322 -4.64 61.39 -3.89
N SER A 323 -3.93 62.31 -4.54
CA SER A 323 -3.15 62.03 -5.75
C SER A 323 -2.00 61.08 -5.46
N ALA A 324 -1.29 61.27 -4.34
CA ALA A 324 -0.21 60.36 -3.92
C ALA A 324 -0.74 58.96 -3.57
N GLN A 325 -1.90 58.86 -2.91
CA GLN A 325 -2.55 57.57 -2.65
C GLN A 325 -3.02 56.89 -3.94
N LEU A 326 -3.49 57.67 -4.92
CA LEU A 326 -3.91 57.16 -6.22
C LEU A 326 -2.71 56.61 -7.00
N GLU A 327 -1.58 57.32 -7.03
CA GLU A 327 -0.34 56.83 -7.63
C GLU A 327 0.17 55.55 -6.95
N GLN A 328 0.13 55.51 -5.61
CA GLN A 328 0.54 54.31 -4.86
C GLN A 328 -0.39 53.12 -5.13
N ALA A 329 -1.70 53.34 -5.21
CA ALA A 329 -2.67 52.31 -5.53
C ALA A 329 -2.52 51.82 -6.99
N GLN A 330 -2.23 52.73 -7.94
CA GLN A 330 -1.93 52.36 -9.33
C GLN A 330 -0.66 51.52 -9.44
N ALA A 331 0.40 51.88 -8.70
CA ALA A 331 1.63 51.09 -8.64
C ALA A 331 1.36 49.67 -8.10
N GLN A 332 0.64 49.55 -6.98
CA GLN A 332 0.27 48.25 -6.40
C GLN A 332 -0.62 47.42 -7.33
N LEU A 333 -1.54 48.06 -8.04
CA LEU A 333 -2.41 47.39 -9.00
C LEU A 333 -1.60 46.83 -10.18
N SER A 334 -0.65 47.60 -10.72
CA SER A 334 0.24 47.12 -11.78
C SER A 334 1.14 45.95 -11.34
N GLU A 335 1.62 45.97 -10.09
CA GLU A 335 2.42 44.87 -9.53
C GLU A 335 1.58 43.60 -9.35
N LEU A 336 0.34 43.74 -8.87
CA LEU A 336 -0.61 42.63 -8.72
C LEU A 336 -1.03 42.07 -10.08
N GLU A 337 -1.25 42.90 -11.09
CA GLU A 337 -1.56 42.45 -12.45
C GLU A 337 -0.39 41.69 -13.08
N ALA A 338 0.85 42.13 -12.86
CA ALA A 338 2.05 41.42 -13.31
C ALA A 338 2.17 40.04 -12.64
N ARG A 339 1.99 39.96 -11.32
CA ARG A 339 1.97 38.66 -10.60
C ARG A 339 0.83 37.76 -11.06
N ALA A 340 -0.36 38.33 -11.30
CA ALA A 340 -1.51 37.57 -11.78
C ALA A 340 -1.26 37.00 -13.20
N GLN A 341 -0.61 37.75 -14.08
CA GLN A 341 -0.19 37.24 -15.39
C GLN A 341 0.86 36.14 -15.27
N GLU A 342 1.86 36.30 -14.41
CA GLU A 342 2.89 35.28 -14.17
C GLU A 342 2.27 33.97 -13.64
N HIS A 343 1.38 34.06 -12.65
CA HIS A 343 0.66 32.90 -12.13
C HIS A 343 -0.24 32.24 -13.17
N ARG A 344 -0.95 33.03 -14.00
CA ARG A 344 -1.76 32.47 -15.10
C ARG A 344 -0.90 31.72 -16.11
N ALA A 345 0.24 32.28 -16.51
CA ALA A 345 1.16 31.61 -17.43
C ALA A 345 1.72 30.30 -16.83
N SER A 346 2.00 30.28 -15.53
CA SER A 346 2.44 29.08 -14.81
C SER A 346 1.35 28.00 -14.73
N ILE A 347 0.09 28.40 -14.49
CA ILE A 347 -1.06 27.49 -14.47
C ILE A 347 -1.28 26.89 -15.86
N GLU A 348 -1.29 27.70 -16.92
CA GLU A 348 -1.46 27.22 -18.30
C GLU A 348 -0.33 26.24 -18.69
N ALA A 349 0.91 26.53 -18.31
CA ALA A 349 2.03 25.62 -18.53
C ALA A 349 1.85 24.28 -17.78
N SER A 350 1.34 24.34 -16.55
CA SER A 350 1.06 23.17 -15.72
C SER A 350 -0.08 22.32 -16.28
N GLU A 351 -1.17 22.93 -16.74
CA GLU A 351 -2.30 22.24 -17.39
C GLU A 351 -1.86 21.55 -18.69
N VAL A 352 -1.02 22.20 -19.50
CA VAL A 352 -0.46 21.60 -20.72
C VAL A 352 0.41 20.39 -20.38
N LEU A 353 1.22 20.49 -19.32
CA LEU A 353 2.05 19.38 -18.85
C LEU A 353 1.20 18.21 -18.34
N GLU A 354 0.20 18.50 -17.51
CA GLU A 354 -0.73 17.49 -16.97
C GLU A 354 -1.47 16.76 -18.10
N LYS A 355 -1.96 17.51 -19.10
CA LYS A 355 -2.62 16.92 -20.27
C LYS A 355 -1.68 16.01 -21.06
N LYS A 356 -0.39 16.37 -21.19
CA LYS A 356 0.62 15.51 -21.83
C LYS A 356 0.87 14.23 -21.02
N ILE A 357 1.00 14.34 -19.70
CA ILE A 357 1.21 13.18 -18.82
C ILE A 357 -0.01 12.24 -18.89
N ARG A 358 -1.22 12.79 -18.82
CA ARG A 358 -2.46 12.00 -18.92
C ARG A 358 -2.58 11.29 -20.28
N GLY A 359 -2.27 12.00 -21.36
CA GLY A 359 -2.21 11.39 -22.69
C GLY A 359 -1.17 10.27 -22.79
N LEU A 360 -0.01 10.41 -22.14
CA LEU A 360 1.01 9.35 -22.09
C LEU A 360 0.47 8.12 -21.35
N ILE A 361 -0.23 8.30 -20.22
CA ILE A 361 -0.86 7.21 -19.46
C ILE A 361 -1.91 6.48 -20.29
N ASP A 362 -2.75 7.21 -21.04
CA ASP A 362 -3.76 6.62 -21.90
C ASP A 362 -3.12 5.78 -23.02
N THR A 363 -2.07 6.31 -23.67
CA THR A 363 -1.33 5.57 -24.71
C THR A 363 -0.62 4.33 -24.15
N PHE A 364 -0.04 4.43 -22.95
CA PHE A 364 0.59 3.29 -22.30
C PHE A 364 -0.44 2.22 -21.92
N SER A 365 -1.62 2.62 -21.46
CA SER A 365 -2.72 1.70 -21.15
C SER A 365 -3.17 0.93 -22.39
N SER A 366 -3.32 1.62 -23.53
CA SER A 366 -3.60 0.97 -24.83
C SER A 366 -2.48 0.00 -25.22
N PHE A 367 -1.23 0.41 -25.09
CA PHE A 367 -0.08 -0.45 -25.40
C PHE A 367 -0.05 -1.72 -24.54
N VAL A 368 -0.36 -1.64 -23.23
CA VAL A 368 -0.42 -2.81 -22.35
C VAL A 368 -1.50 -3.79 -22.79
N GLN A 369 -2.67 -3.29 -23.22
CA GLN A 369 -3.74 -4.14 -23.75
C GLN A 369 -3.32 -4.85 -25.05
N ASP A 370 -2.71 -4.10 -25.99
CA ASP A 370 -2.20 -4.65 -27.24
C ASP A 370 -1.10 -5.68 -26.99
N TYR A 371 -0.18 -5.39 -26.06
CA TYR A 371 0.87 -6.31 -25.65
C TYR A 371 0.31 -7.61 -25.07
N HIS A 372 -0.70 -7.53 -24.19
CA HIS A 372 -1.31 -8.71 -23.60
C HIS A 372 -1.98 -9.59 -24.68
N SER A 373 -2.64 -8.95 -25.65
CA SER A 373 -3.22 -9.66 -26.80
C SER A 373 -2.15 -10.36 -27.65
N ALA A 374 -1.02 -9.70 -27.91
CA ALA A 374 0.09 -10.26 -28.67
C ALA A 374 0.80 -11.39 -27.90
N GLN A 375 0.92 -11.28 -26.58
CA GLN A 375 1.46 -12.32 -25.72
C GLN A 375 0.59 -13.58 -25.77
N LEU A 376 -0.74 -13.43 -25.68
CA LEU A 376 -1.69 -14.54 -25.77
C LEU A 376 -1.63 -15.23 -27.14
N LEU A 377 -1.49 -14.47 -28.22
CA LEU A 377 -1.31 -15.04 -29.56
C LEU A 377 0.02 -15.78 -29.70
N ALA A 378 1.11 -15.22 -29.15
CA ALA A 378 2.43 -15.84 -29.19
C ALA A 378 2.52 -17.13 -28.34
N THR A 379 1.75 -17.23 -27.26
CA THR A 379 1.66 -18.46 -26.46
C THR A 379 0.70 -19.49 -27.06
N ALA A 380 -0.34 -19.04 -27.77
CA ALA A 380 -1.28 -19.91 -28.48
C ALA A 380 -0.69 -20.54 -29.76
N ASP A 381 0.26 -19.90 -30.44
CA ASP A 381 0.92 -20.38 -31.68
C ASP A 381 1.83 -21.62 -31.48
N GLY A 382 1.90 -22.18 -30.26
CA GLY A 382 2.59 -23.44 -29.96
C GLY A 382 4.13 -23.40 -30.05
N ASN A 383 4.72 -22.28 -30.46
CA ASN A 383 6.16 -22.07 -30.54
C ASN A 383 6.62 -20.76 -29.86
N PRO A 384 6.57 -20.69 -28.51
CA PRO A 384 6.93 -19.49 -27.75
C PRO A 384 8.43 -19.14 -27.86
N GLY A 385 9.27 -20.09 -28.27
CA GLY A 385 10.71 -19.88 -28.47
C GLY A 385 11.04 -18.87 -29.56
N ARG A 386 10.18 -18.74 -30.59
CA ARG A 386 10.38 -17.81 -31.71
C ARG A 386 10.34 -16.33 -31.28
N PHE A 387 9.50 -16.00 -30.31
CA PHE A 387 9.26 -14.62 -29.87
C PHE A 387 10.05 -14.24 -28.61
N LYS A 388 10.74 -15.20 -27.97
CA LYS A 388 11.54 -14.99 -26.77
C LYS A 388 12.55 -13.82 -26.87
N PRO A 389 13.32 -13.65 -27.97
CA PRO A 389 14.23 -12.51 -28.10
C PRO A 389 13.51 -11.16 -28.14
N LEU A 390 12.31 -11.13 -28.72
CA LEU A 390 11.48 -9.92 -28.81
C LEU A 390 10.95 -9.51 -27.43
N PHE A 391 10.44 -10.47 -26.65
CA PHE A 391 10.01 -10.24 -25.27
C PHE A 391 11.16 -9.83 -24.35
N GLN A 392 12.36 -10.35 -24.57
CA GLN A 392 13.54 -9.95 -23.81
C GLN A 392 13.96 -8.50 -24.12
N ALA A 393 13.92 -8.09 -25.40
CA ALA A 393 14.15 -6.70 -25.79
C ALA A 393 13.08 -5.75 -25.21
N PHE A 394 11.81 -6.19 -25.15
CA PHE A 394 10.75 -5.42 -24.46
C PHE A 394 11.00 -5.31 -22.96
N SER A 395 11.45 -6.39 -22.31
CA SER A 395 11.81 -6.38 -20.88
C SER A 395 12.91 -5.36 -20.58
N ASP A 396 13.94 -5.27 -21.44
CA ASP A 396 15.02 -4.30 -21.27
C ASP A 396 14.54 -2.85 -21.46
N LEU A 397 13.63 -2.62 -22.42
CA LEU A 397 13.04 -1.31 -22.67
C LEU A 397 12.14 -0.88 -21.51
N ILE A 398 11.30 -1.79 -21.00
CA ILE A 398 10.44 -1.56 -19.83
C ILE A 398 11.29 -1.32 -18.59
N GLY A 399 12.39 -2.05 -18.40
CA GLY A 399 13.31 -1.85 -17.29
C GLY A 399 13.94 -0.45 -17.30
N LYS A 400 14.36 0.05 -18.46
CA LYS A 400 14.86 1.43 -18.61
C LYS A 400 13.77 2.47 -18.33
N PHE A 401 12.59 2.29 -18.92
CA PHE A 401 11.46 3.19 -18.71
C PHE A 401 11.03 3.24 -17.23
N HIS A 402 10.97 2.09 -16.56
CA HIS A 402 10.67 2.01 -15.13
C HIS A 402 11.72 2.76 -14.30
N GLY A 403 13.00 2.63 -14.63
CA GLY A 403 14.08 3.39 -14.00
C GLY A 403 13.91 4.91 -14.17
N GLU A 404 13.55 5.37 -15.36
CA GLU A 404 13.29 6.78 -15.65
C GLU A 404 12.06 7.32 -14.90
N VAL A 405 10.97 6.54 -14.85
CA VAL A 405 9.76 6.90 -14.10
C VAL A 405 10.05 6.98 -12.59
N MET A 406 10.79 6.01 -12.04
CA MET A 406 11.15 6.02 -10.62
C MET A 406 12.14 7.14 -10.27
N ALA A 407 13.01 7.54 -11.20
CA ALA A 407 13.86 8.71 -11.04
C ALA A 407 13.03 10.01 -11.03
N ALA A 408 12.08 10.14 -11.96
CA ALA A 408 11.18 11.29 -12.03
C ALA A 408 10.23 11.38 -10.82
N ALA A 409 9.80 10.26 -10.26
CA ALA A 409 8.94 10.22 -9.08
C ALA A 409 9.68 10.55 -7.76
N ARG A 410 11.01 10.54 -7.76
CA ARG A 410 11.87 10.87 -6.61
C ARG A 410 12.47 12.27 -6.68
N ALA A 411 12.44 12.91 -7.83
CA ALA A 411 12.85 14.29 -8.05
C ALA A 411 11.76 15.25 -7.54
#